data_AF-A0A0S8D9V4-F1
#
_entry.id   AF-A0A0S8D9V4-F1
#
_cell.length_a   1.000
_cell.length_b   1.000
_cell.length_c   1.000
_cell.angle_alpha   90.00
_cell.angle_beta   90.00
_cell.angle_gamma   90.00
#
_symmetry.space_group_name_H-M   'P 1'
#
loop_
_entity.id
_entity.type
_entity.pdbx_description
1 polymer ?
#
loop_
_entity_poly.entity_id
_entity_poly.type
_entity_poly.pdbx_seq_one_letter_code
_entity_poly.pdbx_strand_id
1 'polypeptide(L)'
;MGNQPRELMLTSLGDSSIPFLLEDVSYIWLFKVTMELFVAGEHSQLYDLWLERKYKNIAVCHVDFHCDMRGLLIDRRLGKARYVWQSDPYMKRLDSGSFLSHAVMNGIVINLRWVHDEYGGRKFDDLYCVKYETDFTALPFLLPGRQNWVPVTFQEQTFAEWGGPQPDEHLSIDWDGIAFKDYDREHIRTLMAKFSEIEFEPQSIFVCRSPEYSHPDKALFDEFINGLEEKFKKQAKYLPLKQHPPLSPSMPWKIYHNIEYHILRLMRRVGIY
;
A
#
# COMPACT_ATOMS: atom_id res chain seq x y z
N MET A 1 18.29 77.13 19.39
CA MET A 1 17.37 77.39 20.52
C MET A 1 16.91 76.01 20.99
N GLY A 2 17.10 75.53 22.21
CA GLY A 2 17.45 76.10 23.50
C GLY A 2 16.85 75.14 24.54
N ASN A 3 17.56 74.92 25.63
CA ASN A 3 17.09 74.39 26.92
C ASN A 3 16.72 72.90 27.03
N GLN A 4 17.62 72.16 27.71
CA GLN A 4 17.30 71.10 28.67
C GLN A 4 16.42 71.62 29.83
N PRO A 5 16.14 70.85 30.92
CA PRO A 5 15.73 69.45 31.11
C PRO A 5 14.43 69.41 31.97
N ARG A 6 13.94 68.22 32.40
CA ARG A 6 13.33 68.06 33.74
C ARG A 6 13.04 66.60 34.10
N GLU A 7 13.79 66.11 35.07
CA GLU A 7 13.34 65.10 36.04
C GLU A 7 12.29 65.72 36.99
N LEU A 8 11.40 64.87 37.53
CA LEU A 8 11.06 64.69 38.96
C LEU A 8 9.80 63.82 39.04
N MET A 9 9.89 62.63 39.68
CA MET A 9 9.35 62.30 41.03
C MET A 9 7.82 62.44 41.13
N LEU A 10 7.01 61.59 41.78
CA LEU A 10 7.04 60.46 42.72
C LEU A 10 5.62 59.85 42.60
N THR A 11 5.34 58.56 42.80
CA THR A 11 4.78 57.95 44.03
C THR A 11 4.61 56.44 43.75
N SER A 12 5.23 55.53 44.49
CA SER A 12 4.83 54.89 45.75
C SER A 12 3.55 54.03 45.69
N LEU A 13 3.72 52.79 46.19
CA LEU A 13 2.76 51.86 46.83
C LEU A 13 2.10 50.82 45.93
N GLY A 14 2.33 49.54 46.27
CA GLY A 14 1.41 48.46 45.93
C GLY A 14 2.06 47.09 45.81
N ASP A 15 2.35 46.45 46.94
CA ASP A 15 2.54 45.01 47.04
C ASP A 15 1.40 44.25 46.34
N SER A 16 1.75 43.30 45.49
CA SER A 16 1.08 41.99 45.40
C SER A 16 1.89 41.09 44.48
N SER A 17 2.78 40.33 45.10
CA SER A 17 3.38 39.12 44.54
C SER A 17 2.26 38.18 44.06
N ILE A 18 2.00 38.16 42.75
CA ILE A 18 1.21 37.12 42.11
C ILE A 18 2.18 35.96 41.80
N PRO A 19 2.02 34.78 42.41
CA PRO A 19 2.72 33.61 41.93
C PRO A 19 2.08 33.21 40.61
N PHE A 20 2.79 33.45 39.51
CA PHE A 20 2.45 32.95 38.19
C PHE A 20 2.76 31.45 38.16
N LEU A 21 1.89 30.63 38.76
CA LEU A 21 1.84 29.20 38.55
C LEU A 21 1.19 28.95 37.18
N LEU A 22 2.01 28.99 36.13
CA LEU A 22 1.68 28.29 34.90
C LEU A 22 1.85 26.80 35.19
N GLU A 23 0.79 26.16 35.68
CA GLU A 23 0.66 24.72 35.57
C GLU A 23 0.53 24.37 34.09
N ASP A 24 1.67 23.98 33.52
CA ASP A 24 1.78 23.14 32.35
C ASP A 24 0.86 21.93 32.49
N VAL A 25 -0.34 22.01 31.93
CA VAL A 25 -1.14 20.81 31.66
C VAL A 25 -1.56 20.82 30.20
N SER A 26 -0.56 20.62 29.36
CA SER A 26 -0.75 20.03 28.04
C SER A 26 -1.29 18.61 28.22
N TYR A 27 -2.60 18.48 28.44
CA TYR A 27 -3.31 17.21 28.23
C TYR A 27 -3.26 16.91 26.73
N ILE A 28 -2.12 16.40 26.27
CA ILE A 28 -2.05 15.65 25.03
C ILE A 28 -2.87 14.40 25.32
N TRP A 29 -4.14 14.44 24.93
CA TRP A 29 -4.93 13.24 24.75
C TRP A 29 -4.19 12.41 23.70
N LEU A 30 -3.31 11.53 24.18
CA LEU A 30 -2.86 10.36 23.44
C LEU A 30 -4.11 9.52 23.19
N PHE A 31 -4.89 9.92 22.17
CA PHE A 31 -5.81 9.03 21.52
C PHE A 31 -4.95 7.90 21.01
N LYS A 32 -4.86 6.83 21.79
CA LYS A 32 -4.24 5.59 21.38
C LYS A 32 -5.09 5.12 20.21
N VAL A 33 -4.65 5.45 19.00
CA VAL A 33 -5.31 4.99 17.78
C VAL A 33 -5.25 3.47 17.86
N THR A 34 -6.41 2.87 18.10
CA THR A 34 -6.48 1.43 18.19
C THR A 34 -6.41 0.88 16.78
N MET A 35 -5.44 0.00 16.54
CA MET A 35 -5.33 -0.77 15.29
C MET A 35 -6.68 -1.37 14.90
N GLU A 36 -7.03 -1.27 13.62
CA GLU A 36 -8.27 -1.79 13.04
C GLU A 36 -7.99 -2.94 12.08
N LEU A 37 -8.87 -3.96 12.08
CA LEU A 37 -8.87 -5.09 11.16
C LEU A 37 -10.04 -4.94 10.18
N PHE A 38 -9.74 -4.92 8.88
CA PHE A 38 -10.73 -4.81 7.82
C PHE A 38 -10.68 -6.04 6.92
N VAL A 39 -11.85 -6.44 6.42
CA VAL A 39 -12.00 -7.53 5.47
C VAL A 39 -12.70 -7.03 4.21
N ALA A 40 -12.11 -7.29 3.05
CA ALA A 40 -12.61 -6.89 1.74
C ALA A 40 -12.87 -8.12 0.85
N GLY A 41 -13.82 -7.98 -0.07
CA GLY A 41 -14.03 -8.95 -1.15
C GLY A 41 -13.15 -8.68 -2.38
N GLU A 42 -12.68 -7.45 -2.55
CA GLU A 42 -11.79 -7.02 -3.63
C GLU A 42 -10.76 -6.00 -3.10
N HIS A 43 -9.53 -6.03 -3.62
CA HIS A 43 -8.47 -5.13 -3.16
C HIS A 43 -8.72 -3.66 -3.46
N SER A 44 -9.43 -3.34 -4.54
CA SER A 44 -9.74 -1.94 -4.85
C SER A 44 -10.57 -1.25 -3.75
N GLN A 45 -11.28 -2.01 -2.91
CA GLN A 45 -12.00 -1.46 -1.75
C GLN A 45 -11.04 -0.83 -0.72
N LEU A 46 -9.80 -1.32 -0.64
CA LEU A 46 -8.78 -0.73 0.22
C LEU A 46 -8.40 0.67 -0.24
N TYR A 47 -8.23 0.85 -1.55
CA TYR A 47 -7.98 2.16 -2.14
C TYR A 47 -9.13 3.14 -1.85
N ASP A 48 -10.38 2.69 -1.98
CA ASP A 48 -11.56 3.51 -1.67
C ASP A 48 -11.61 3.93 -0.21
N LEU A 49 -11.26 3.02 0.71
CA LEU A 49 -11.18 3.32 2.14
C LEU A 49 -10.10 4.37 2.44
N TRP A 50 -8.93 4.25 1.82
CA TRP A 50 -7.85 5.25 1.98
C TRP A 50 -8.27 6.62 1.45
N LEU A 51 -8.99 6.69 0.33
CA LEU A 51 -9.56 7.93 -0.17
C LEU A 51 -10.58 8.54 0.79
N GLU A 52 -11.52 7.74 1.29
CA GLU A 52 -12.56 8.17 2.23
C GLU A 52 -11.94 8.75 3.51
N ARG A 53 -10.90 8.10 4.02
CA ARG A 53 -10.17 8.54 5.22
C ARG A 53 -9.12 9.61 4.95
N LYS A 54 -8.97 10.05 3.69
CA LYS A 54 -7.99 11.06 3.25
C LYS A 54 -6.55 10.69 3.62
N TYR A 55 -6.22 9.41 3.55
CA TYR A 55 -4.86 8.93 3.82
C TYR A 55 -3.89 9.51 2.79
N LYS A 56 -2.69 9.86 3.26
CA LYS A 56 -1.59 10.41 2.47
C LYS A 56 -0.26 9.99 3.08
N ASN A 57 0.73 9.81 2.21
CA ASN A 57 2.10 9.50 2.60
C ASN A 57 2.22 8.29 3.55
N ILE A 58 1.40 7.26 3.37
CA ILE A 58 1.42 6.07 4.21
C ILE A 58 2.49 5.08 3.75
N ALA A 59 2.92 4.22 4.68
CA ALA A 59 3.73 3.05 4.41
C ALA A 59 2.85 1.79 4.39
N VAL A 60 3.05 0.91 3.41
CA VAL A 60 2.26 -0.31 3.24
C VAL A 60 3.19 -1.52 3.14
N CYS A 61 2.96 -2.51 3.99
CA CYS A 61 3.45 -3.87 3.82
C CYS A 61 2.35 -4.69 3.16
N HIS A 62 2.59 -5.14 1.94
CA HIS A 62 1.63 -5.87 1.13
C HIS A 62 2.07 -7.33 0.99
N VAL A 63 1.35 -8.24 1.63
CA VAL A 63 1.53 -9.69 1.51
C VAL A 63 0.57 -10.19 0.44
N ASP A 64 1.11 -10.63 -0.70
CA ASP A 64 0.30 -10.98 -1.86
C ASP A 64 1.13 -11.86 -2.82
N PHE A 65 0.46 -12.81 -3.47
CA PHE A 65 1.05 -13.61 -4.53
C PHE A 65 1.37 -12.74 -5.76
N HIS A 66 0.52 -11.76 -6.05
CA HIS A 66 0.61 -10.79 -7.13
C HIS A 66 1.11 -9.43 -6.62
N CYS A 67 1.52 -8.57 -7.54
CA CYS A 67 2.15 -7.29 -7.23
C CYS A 67 1.12 -6.17 -7.09
N ASP A 68 -0.08 -6.32 -7.67
CA ASP A 68 -1.19 -5.36 -7.66
C ASP A 68 -0.83 -3.92 -8.07
N MET A 69 0.27 -3.83 -8.81
CA MET A 69 0.91 -2.63 -9.31
C MET A 69 0.95 -2.62 -10.85
N ARG A 70 -0.07 -3.20 -11.49
CA ARG A 70 -0.15 -3.25 -12.96
C ARG A 70 0.02 -1.86 -13.57
N GLY A 71 0.85 -1.78 -14.61
CA GLY A 71 1.11 -0.55 -15.35
C GLY A 71 2.05 0.46 -14.66
N LEU A 72 2.63 0.12 -13.52
CA LEU A 72 3.60 0.97 -12.82
C LEU A 72 5.04 0.64 -13.22
N LEU A 73 5.86 1.68 -13.41
CA LEU A 73 7.31 1.60 -13.47
C LEU A 73 7.88 2.23 -12.21
N ILE A 74 8.72 1.47 -11.52
CA ILE A 74 9.45 1.92 -10.33
C ILE A 74 10.93 2.03 -10.70
N ASP A 75 11.52 3.18 -10.44
CA ASP A 75 12.96 3.40 -10.47
C ASP A 75 13.46 3.34 -9.02
N ARG A 76 13.89 2.14 -8.59
CA ARG A 76 14.27 1.88 -7.19
C ARG A 76 15.49 2.71 -6.77
N ARG A 77 16.43 2.92 -7.69
CA ARG A 77 17.63 3.74 -7.45
C ARG A 77 17.30 5.20 -7.16
N LEU A 78 16.31 5.76 -7.86
CA LEU A 78 15.94 7.16 -7.71
C LEU A 78 14.73 7.38 -6.78
N GLY A 79 14.18 6.32 -6.19
CA GLY A 79 13.07 6.39 -5.23
C GLY A 79 11.80 7.02 -5.83
N LYS A 80 11.44 6.62 -7.04
CA LYS A 80 10.31 7.23 -7.77
C LYS A 80 9.59 6.23 -8.67
N ALA A 81 8.32 6.52 -8.95
CA ALA A 81 7.49 5.73 -9.84
C ALA A 81 6.70 6.59 -10.82
N ARG A 82 6.18 5.95 -11.87
CA ARG A 82 5.24 6.53 -12.82
C ARG A 82 4.45 5.45 -13.56
N TYR A 83 3.36 5.84 -14.20
CA TYR A 83 2.68 4.97 -15.16
C TYR A 83 3.50 4.73 -16.44
N VAL A 84 3.52 3.48 -16.90
CA VAL A 84 4.16 3.03 -18.14
C VAL A 84 3.32 3.42 -19.36
N TRP A 85 2.00 3.19 -19.30
CA TRP A 85 1.07 3.45 -20.41
C TRP A 85 0.03 4.51 -20.02
N GLN A 86 0.45 5.77 -19.96
CA GLN A 86 -0.41 6.86 -19.49
C GLN A 86 -1.65 7.12 -20.35
N SER A 87 -1.64 6.73 -21.61
CA SER A 87 -2.79 6.88 -22.51
C SER A 87 -3.67 5.64 -22.58
N ASP A 88 -3.30 4.54 -21.92
CA ASP A 88 -4.05 3.29 -21.97
C ASP A 88 -5.10 3.25 -20.84
N PRO A 89 -6.41 3.26 -21.18
CA PRO A 89 -7.48 3.26 -20.18
C PRO A 89 -7.57 1.94 -19.38
N TYR A 90 -7.07 0.83 -19.92
CA TYR A 90 -7.03 -0.46 -19.22
C TYR A 90 -5.90 -0.51 -18.20
N MET A 91 -4.71 -0.03 -18.58
CA MET A 91 -3.58 0.09 -17.63
C MET A 91 -3.84 1.12 -16.54
N LYS A 92 -4.71 2.08 -16.79
CA LYS A 92 -5.20 3.06 -15.82
C LYS A 92 -6.52 2.67 -15.17
N ARG A 93 -7.07 1.48 -15.41
CA ARG A 93 -8.27 1.02 -14.68
C ARG A 93 -7.93 0.90 -13.20
N LEU A 94 -8.83 1.29 -12.31
CA LEU A 94 -8.77 0.91 -10.91
C LEU A 94 -9.45 -0.45 -10.75
N ASP A 95 -8.69 -1.47 -10.38
CA ASP A 95 -9.17 -2.79 -9.97
C ASP A 95 -8.15 -3.44 -9.03
N SER A 96 -8.39 -4.69 -8.62
CA SER A 96 -7.47 -5.42 -7.73
C SER A 96 -6.04 -5.46 -8.26
N GLY A 97 -5.82 -5.69 -9.56
CA GLY A 97 -4.45 -5.78 -10.09
C GLY A 97 -3.72 -4.44 -10.24
N SER A 98 -4.35 -3.30 -9.96
CA SER A 98 -3.75 -1.97 -10.18
C SER A 98 -3.97 -0.97 -9.04
N PHE A 99 -4.68 -1.33 -7.97
CA PHE A 99 -5.05 -0.37 -6.92
C PHE A 99 -3.82 0.28 -6.26
N LEU A 100 -2.71 -0.45 -6.10
CA LEU A 100 -1.47 0.12 -5.57
C LEU A 100 -0.81 1.06 -6.55
N SER A 101 -0.89 0.81 -7.86
CA SER A 101 -0.47 1.79 -8.87
C SER A 101 -1.21 3.12 -8.66
N HIS A 102 -2.53 3.09 -8.46
CA HIS A 102 -3.32 4.29 -8.20
C HIS A 102 -2.96 4.94 -6.86
N ALA A 103 -2.77 4.14 -5.82
CA ALA A 103 -2.41 4.63 -4.49
C ALA A 103 -1.06 5.36 -4.50
N VAL A 104 -0.04 4.80 -5.17
CA VAL A 104 1.28 5.42 -5.35
C VAL A 104 1.17 6.70 -6.18
N MET A 105 0.51 6.62 -7.34
CA MET A 105 0.42 7.75 -8.27
C MET A 105 -0.39 8.93 -7.71
N ASN A 106 -1.27 8.71 -6.73
CA ASN A 106 -2.02 9.75 -6.03
C ASN A 106 -1.38 10.20 -4.70
N GLY A 107 -0.14 9.77 -4.42
CA GLY A 107 0.60 10.12 -3.20
C GLY A 107 -0.09 9.64 -1.92
N ILE A 108 -0.92 8.59 -2.02
CA ILE A 108 -1.49 7.94 -0.84
C ILE A 108 -0.39 7.09 -0.21
N VAL A 109 0.21 6.19 -0.99
CA VAL A 109 1.30 5.30 -0.57
C VAL A 109 2.63 5.84 -1.08
N ILE A 110 3.59 6.06 -0.18
CA ILE A 110 4.94 6.51 -0.55
C ILE A 110 6.03 5.51 -0.16
N ASN A 111 5.72 4.56 0.73
CA ASN A 111 6.60 3.43 1.04
C ASN A 111 5.81 2.15 0.83
N LEU A 112 6.29 1.27 -0.03
CA LEU A 112 5.61 0.03 -0.35
C LEU A 112 6.60 -1.13 -0.26
N ARG A 113 6.28 -2.09 0.59
CA ARG A 113 7.02 -3.34 0.73
C ARG A 113 6.13 -4.48 0.29
N TRP A 114 6.46 -5.10 -0.83
CA TRP A 114 5.75 -6.26 -1.35
C TRP A 114 6.43 -7.55 -0.87
N VAL A 115 5.64 -8.42 -0.26
CA VAL A 115 6.03 -9.69 0.33
C VAL A 115 5.27 -10.80 -0.39
N HIS A 116 6.00 -11.76 -0.93
CA HIS A 116 5.44 -12.92 -1.60
C HIS A 116 6.25 -14.16 -1.23
N ASP A 117 5.70 -15.36 -1.39
CA ASP A 117 6.48 -16.59 -1.20
C ASP A 117 7.32 -16.95 -2.44
N GLU A 118 7.92 -18.14 -2.45
CA GLU A 118 8.76 -18.60 -3.56
C GLU A 118 7.98 -18.94 -4.85
N TYR A 119 6.67 -19.14 -4.74
CA TYR A 119 5.78 -19.48 -5.85
C TYR A 119 5.00 -18.28 -6.38
N GLY A 120 4.94 -17.18 -5.62
CA GLY A 120 4.41 -15.90 -6.06
C GLY A 120 5.46 -15.02 -6.73
N GLY A 121 5.17 -13.72 -6.78
CA GLY A 121 6.10 -12.73 -7.27
C GLY A 121 6.09 -12.55 -8.79
N ARG A 122 7.08 -11.82 -9.30
CA ARG A 122 7.14 -11.37 -10.71
C ARG A 122 7.16 -12.49 -11.75
N LYS A 123 7.54 -13.70 -11.36
CA LYS A 123 7.59 -14.87 -12.25
C LYS A 123 6.18 -15.33 -12.65
N PHE A 124 5.21 -15.10 -11.78
CA PHE A 124 3.84 -15.61 -11.92
C PHE A 124 2.83 -14.50 -12.18
N ASP A 125 3.19 -13.26 -11.82
CA ASP A 125 2.38 -12.11 -12.19
C ASP A 125 2.36 -11.89 -13.71
N ASP A 126 1.26 -11.38 -14.22
CA ASP A 126 0.97 -11.19 -15.64
C ASP A 126 1.96 -10.24 -16.33
N LEU A 127 1.89 -10.22 -17.66
CA LEU A 127 2.77 -9.45 -18.57
C LEU A 127 2.85 -7.95 -18.30
N TYR A 128 1.92 -7.43 -17.51
CA TYR A 128 1.78 -6.03 -17.17
C TYR A 128 2.05 -5.71 -15.69
N CYS A 129 2.58 -6.66 -14.91
CA CYS A 129 3.07 -6.38 -13.55
C CYS A 129 4.11 -5.25 -13.54
N VAL A 130 4.36 -4.75 -12.33
CA VAL A 130 5.35 -3.72 -12.03
C VAL A 130 6.65 -3.94 -12.79
N LYS A 131 7.07 -2.87 -13.47
CA LYS A 131 8.36 -2.78 -14.15
C LYS A 131 9.38 -2.10 -13.25
N TYR A 132 10.63 -2.51 -13.40
CA TYR A 132 11.77 -1.91 -12.74
C TYR A 132 12.71 -1.26 -13.75
N GLU A 133 13.57 -0.37 -13.27
CA GLU A 133 14.58 0.29 -14.11
C GLU A 133 15.58 -0.69 -14.77
N THR A 134 15.69 -1.90 -14.22
CA THR A 134 16.55 -2.98 -14.72
C THR A 134 15.91 -3.81 -15.82
N ASP A 135 14.59 -3.70 -16.02
CA ASP A 135 13.87 -4.46 -17.03
C ASP A 135 14.21 -3.92 -18.42
N PHE A 136 14.53 -4.80 -19.35
CA PHE A 136 14.77 -4.41 -20.74
C PHE A 136 13.52 -3.78 -21.36
N THR A 137 12.33 -4.28 -20.96
CA THR A 137 11.05 -3.72 -21.41
C THR A 137 10.71 -2.39 -20.75
N ALA A 138 11.43 -1.95 -19.72
CA ALA A 138 11.27 -0.62 -19.12
C ALA A 138 12.01 0.48 -19.88
N LEU A 139 13.03 0.14 -20.68
CA LEU A 139 13.90 1.11 -21.36
C LEU A 139 13.15 2.19 -22.16
N PRO A 140 12.12 1.88 -22.98
CA PRO A 140 11.39 2.91 -23.73
C PRO A 140 10.72 3.93 -22.83
N PHE A 141 10.37 3.50 -21.61
CA PHE A 141 9.73 4.34 -20.63
C PHE A 141 10.81 5.14 -19.86
N LEU A 142 11.95 4.58 -19.50
CA LEU A 142 13.00 5.33 -18.78
C LEU A 142 13.53 6.58 -19.52
N LEU A 143 13.29 6.69 -20.84
CA LEU A 143 13.62 7.86 -21.63
C LEU A 143 12.96 9.15 -21.09
N PRO A 144 13.72 10.27 -21.08
CA PRO A 144 13.23 11.55 -20.58
C PRO A 144 12.07 12.07 -21.45
N GLY A 145 10.95 12.33 -20.79
CA GLY A 145 9.73 12.90 -21.39
C GLY A 145 8.93 13.64 -20.33
N ARG A 146 7.84 14.31 -20.74
CA ARG A 146 6.92 15.08 -19.87
C ARG A 146 6.05 14.19 -18.96
N GLN A 147 6.60 13.10 -18.44
CA GLN A 147 5.86 12.16 -17.61
C GLN A 147 6.03 12.51 -16.13
N ASN A 148 4.91 12.53 -15.41
CA ASN A 148 4.86 12.84 -13.98
C ASN A 148 5.43 11.67 -13.17
N TRP A 149 6.66 11.84 -12.69
CA TRP A 149 7.24 10.98 -11.67
C TRP A 149 6.71 11.38 -10.30
N VAL A 150 6.42 10.39 -9.45
CA VAL A 150 6.05 10.57 -8.05
C VAL A 150 7.07 9.88 -7.15
N PRO A 151 7.35 10.40 -5.95
CA PRO A 151 8.26 9.74 -5.01
C PRO A 151 7.64 8.43 -4.49
N VAL A 152 8.44 7.37 -4.43
CA VAL A 152 8.09 6.12 -3.74
C VAL A 152 9.35 5.36 -3.33
N THR A 153 9.38 4.85 -2.10
CA THR A 153 10.32 3.82 -1.68
C THR A 153 9.67 2.47 -1.91
N PHE A 154 10.34 1.58 -2.64
CA PHE A 154 9.80 0.26 -2.94
C PHE A 154 10.79 -0.84 -2.57
N GLN A 155 10.29 -1.86 -1.88
CA GLN A 155 11.04 -3.07 -1.55
C GLN A 155 10.24 -4.32 -1.92
N GLU A 156 10.91 -5.29 -2.51
CA GLU A 156 10.40 -6.64 -2.76
C GLU A 156 11.11 -7.57 -1.76
N GLN A 157 10.37 -8.45 -1.10
CA GLN A 157 10.89 -9.40 -0.11
C GLN A 157 10.21 -10.75 -0.27
N THR A 158 10.94 -11.82 0.04
CA THR A 158 10.32 -13.14 0.15
C THR A 158 9.71 -13.32 1.55
N PHE A 159 8.70 -14.18 1.65
CA PHE A 159 8.08 -14.54 2.93
C PHE A 159 9.09 -15.14 3.92
N ALA A 160 10.13 -15.82 3.42
CA ALA A 160 11.21 -16.36 4.25
C ALA A 160 12.10 -15.29 4.89
N GLU A 161 12.22 -14.12 4.26
CA GLU A 161 12.98 -12.96 4.77
C GLU A 161 12.09 -12.01 5.58
N TRP A 162 10.79 -12.24 5.58
CA TRP A 162 9.82 -11.32 6.15
C TRP A 162 9.65 -11.52 7.65
N GLY A 163 10.00 -10.50 8.42
CA GLY A 163 9.82 -10.44 9.88
C GLY A 163 8.55 -9.72 10.35
N GLY A 164 7.55 -9.54 9.47
CA GLY A 164 6.34 -8.77 9.76
C GLY A 164 6.36 -7.32 9.26
N PRO A 165 5.23 -6.59 9.33
CA PRO A 165 5.15 -5.15 9.06
C PRO A 165 5.92 -4.35 10.12
N GLN A 166 6.48 -3.22 9.72
CA GLN A 166 7.06 -2.23 10.63
C GLN A 166 5.94 -1.48 11.40
N PRO A 167 6.22 -0.87 12.57
CA PRO A 167 5.19 -0.24 13.40
C PRO A 167 4.40 0.89 12.74
N ASP A 168 4.99 1.59 11.76
CA ASP A 168 4.36 2.66 10.99
C ASP A 168 3.70 2.19 9.69
N GLU A 169 3.82 0.90 9.35
CA GLU A 169 3.21 0.32 8.16
C GLU A 169 1.75 -0.09 8.41
N HIS A 170 0.94 0.09 7.38
CA HIS A 170 -0.33 -0.58 7.22
C HIS A 170 -0.08 -1.95 6.58
N LEU A 171 -0.66 -3.01 7.14
CA LEU A 171 -0.56 -4.35 6.59
C LEU A 171 -1.73 -4.62 5.64
N SER A 172 -1.44 -4.94 4.38
CA SER A 172 -2.40 -5.37 3.36
C SER A 172 -2.12 -6.82 2.99
N ILE A 173 -3.10 -7.71 3.11
CA ILE A 173 -2.96 -9.14 2.86
C ILE A 173 -3.96 -9.53 1.77
N ASP A 174 -3.49 -10.01 0.61
CA ASP A 174 -4.36 -10.88 -0.20
C ASP A 174 -4.29 -12.27 0.40
N TRP A 175 -5.46 -12.91 0.48
CA TRP A 175 -5.54 -14.29 0.88
C TRP A 175 -4.75 -15.21 -0.04
N ASP A 176 -4.62 -14.89 -1.33
CA ASP A 176 -3.83 -15.73 -2.24
C ASP A 176 -2.32 -15.70 -1.96
N GLY A 177 -1.81 -14.69 -1.24
CA GLY A 177 -0.43 -14.65 -0.74
C GLY A 177 -0.12 -15.67 0.36
N ILE A 178 -1.15 -16.22 1.00
CA ILE A 178 -1.05 -17.31 2.00
C ILE A 178 -1.66 -18.62 1.47
N ALA A 179 -2.68 -18.50 0.63
CA ALA A 179 -3.50 -19.59 0.15
C ALA A 179 -3.90 -19.38 -1.30
N PHE A 180 -2.90 -19.43 -2.19
CA PHE A 180 -3.11 -19.47 -3.62
C PHE A 180 -3.92 -20.73 -4.03
N LYS A 181 -4.70 -20.63 -5.11
CA LYS A 181 -5.65 -21.66 -5.54
C LYS A 181 -5.06 -23.05 -5.77
N ASP A 182 -3.78 -23.11 -6.13
CA ASP A 182 -3.09 -24.35 -6.47
C ASP A 182 -2.30 -24.92 -5.28
N TYR A 183 -2.30 -24.25 -4.12
CA TYR A 183 -1.63 -24.75 -2.92
C TYR A 183 -2.44 -25.87 -2.27
N ASP A 184 -1.72 -26.88 -1.76
CA ASP A 184 -2.34 -27.87 -0.90
C ASP A 184 -2.62 -27.31 0.50
N ARG A 185 -3.53 -27.98 1.23
CA ARG A 185 -3.96 -27.54 2.55
C ARG A 185 -2.85 -27.55 3.61
N GLU A 186 -1.89 -28.45 3.51
CA GLU A 186 -0.79 -28.57 4.48
C GLU A 186 0.17 -27.38 4.35
N HIS A 187 0.47 -26.99 3.12
CA HIS A 187 1.25 -25.80 2.82
C HIS A 187 0.56 -24.53 3.34
N ILE A 188 -0.75 -24.37 3.08
CA ILE A 188 -1.53 -23.23 3.58
C ILE A 188 -1.49 -23.15 5.11
N ARG A 189 -1.71 -24.28 5.79
CA ARG A 189 -1.64 -24.35 7.26
C ARG A 189 -0.27 -23.97 7.80
N THR A 190 0.79 -24.37 7.10
CA THR A 190 2.17 -24.02 7.45
C THR A 190 2.40 -22.52 7.31
N LEU A 191 1.94 -21.89 6.23
CA LEU A 191 2.04 -20.45 6.04
C LEU A 191 1.22 -19.66 7.07
N MET A 192 -0.01 -20.09 7.35
CA MET A 192 -0.85 -19.51 8.42
C MET A 192 -0.15 -19.57 9.78
N ALA A 193 0.40 -20.73 10.16
CA ALA A 193 1.12 -20.90 11.41
C ALA A 193 2.34 -19.98 11.51
N LYS A 194 3.17 -19.95 10.45
CA LYS A 194 4.32 -19.05 10.37
C LYS A 194 3.91 -17.59 10.50
N PHE A 195 2.88 -17.16 9.80
CA PHE A 195 2.34 -15.79 9.90
C PHE A 195 1.91 -15.47 11.35
N SER A 196 1.20 -16.40 11.98
CA SER A 196 0.71 -16.24 13.35
C SER A 196 1.82 -16.16 14.40
N GLU A 197 2.98 -16.76 14.16
CA GLU A 197 4.14 -16.70 15.06
C GLU A 197 4.91 -15.37 14.99
N ILE A 198 4.74 -14.57 13.93
CA ILE A 198 5.44 -13.29 13.79
C ILE A 198 4.81 -12.26 14.74
N GLU A 199 5.60 -11.68 15.64
CA GLU A 199 5.16 -10.57 16.49
C GLU A 199 5.27 -9.23 15.76
N PHE A 200 4.15 -8.53 15.61
CA PHE A 200 4.10 -7.23 14.93
C PHE A 200 2.91 -6.37 15.38
N GLU A 201 3.02 -5.04 15.25
CA GLU A 201 1.98 -4.07 15.63
C GLU A 201 1.80 -3.05 14.49
N PRO A 202 0.97 -3.34 13.47
CA PRO A 202 0.80 -2.44 12.34
C PRO A 202 -0.22 -1.33 12.67
N GLN A 203 -0.24 -0.26 11.87
CA GLN A 203 -1.24 0.81 12.02
C GLN A 203 -2.67 0.30 11.78
N SER A 204 -2.84 -0.60 10.82
CA SER A 204 -4.07 -1.34 10.55
C SER A 204 -3.78 -2.60 9.75
N ILE A 205 -4.72 -3.53 9.73
CA ILE A 205 -4.67 -4.76 8.95
C ILE A 205 -5.84 -4.78 7.97
N PHE A 206 -5.55 -5.05 6.71
CA PHE A 206 -6.52 -5.24 5.65
C PHE A 206 -6.34 -6.64 5.09
N VAL A 207 -7.43 -7.40 4.98
CA VAL A 207 -7.42 -8.74 4.39
C VAL A 207 -8.42 -8.78 3.25
N CYS A 208 -7.96 -9.14 2.06
CA CYS A 208 -8.79 -9.38 0.90
C CYS A 208 -8.90 -10.87 0.61
N ARG A 209 -9.98 -11.29 -0.04
CA ARG A 209 -10.10 -12.62 -0.63
C ARG A 209 -10.56 -12.52 -2.07
N SER A 210 -9.59 -12.42 -2.98
CA SER A 210 -9.82 -12.40 -4.44
C SER A 210 -10.22 -13.79 -4.95
N PRO A 211 -11.51 -14.08 -5.25
CA PRO A 211 -11.97 -15.46 -5.46
C PRO A 211 -11.36 -16.17 -6.69
N GLU A 212 -10.84 -15.41 -7.66
CA GLU A 212 -10.26 -15.92 -8.90
C GLU A 212 -8.88 -16.60 -8.69
N TYR A 213 -8.15 -16.18 -7.65
CA TYR A 213 -6.78 -16.63 -7.35
C TYR A 213 -6.65 -17.32 -6.00
N SER A 214 -7.57 -17.04 -5.07
CA SER A 214 -7.64 -17.64 -3.75
C SER A 214 -8.03 -19.12 -3.78
N HIS A 215 -7.52 -19.88 -2.81
CA HIS A 215 -7.94 -21.25 -2.54
C HIS A 215 -9.46 -21.34 -2.30
N PRO A 216 -10.15 -22.34 -2.90
CA PRO A 216 -11.61 -22.40 -2.89
C PRO A 216 -12.20 -22.71 -1.51
N ASP A 217 -11.41 -23.32 -0.62
CA ASP A 217 -11.85 -23.64 0.74
C ASP A 217 -11.97 -22.38 1.61
N LYS A 218 -13.20 -21.88 1.74
CA LYS A 218 -13.50 -20.70 2.55
C LYS A 218 -13.30 -20.94 4.05
N ALA A 219 -13.36 -22.19 4.53
CA ALA A 219 -13.17 -22.46 5.96
C ALA A 219 -11.76 -22.09 6.43
N LEU A 220 -10.75 -22.22 5.56
CA LEU A 220 -9.38 -21.78 5.86
C LEU A 220 -9.28 -20.26 5.97
N PHE A 221 -9.98 -19.52 5.11
CA PHE A 221 -10.04 -18.07 5.19
C PHE A 221 -10.72 -17.61 6.48
N ASP A 222 -11.88 -18.18 6.80
CA ASP A 222 -12.62 -17.84 8.02
C ASP A 222 -11.79 -18.17 9.28
N GLU A 223 -11.05 -19.29 9.27
CA GLU A 223 -10.08 -19.62 10.33
C GLU A 223 -8.97 -18.58 10.45
N PHE A 224 -8.38 -18.15 9.33
CA PHE A 224 -7.34 -17.13 9.33
C PHE A 224 -7.83 -15.80 9.91
N ILE A 225 -9.03 -15.35 9.52
CA ILE A 225 -9.64 -14.13 10.07
C ILE A 225 -9.87 -14.27 11.59
N ASN A 226 -10.43 -15.39 12.05
CA ASN A 226 -10.64 -15.62 13.48
C ASN A 226 -9.31 -15.59 14.25
N GLY A 227 -8.25 -16.19 13.69
CA GLY A 227 -6.91 -16.14 14.28
C GLY A 227 -6.36 -14.71 14.41
N LEU A 228 -6.59 -13.85 13.42
CA LEU A 228 -6.25 -12.42 13.51
C LEU A 228 -7.08 -11.70 14.57
N GLU A 229 -8.39 -11.97 14.64
CA GLU A 229 -9.27 -11.36 15.63
C GLU A 229 -8.84 -11.70 17.06
N GLU A 230 -8.50 -12.96 17.31
CA GLU A 230 -8.01 -13.45 18.60
C GLU A 230 -6.64 -12.86 18.95
N LYS A 231 -5.69 -12.92 18.02
CA LYS A 231 -4.32 -12.41 18.22
C LYS A 231 -4.31 -10.93 18.58
N PHE A 232 -5.07 -10.12 17.84
CA PHE A 232 -5.07 -8.68 18.03
C PHE A 232 -6.17 -8.16 18.96
N LYS A 233 -7.08 -9.04 19.42
CA LYS A 233 -8.25 -8.69 20.23
C LYS A 233 -9.09 -7.61 19.54
N LYS A 234 -9.36 -7.80 18.24
CA LYS A 234 -10.11 -6.87 17.39
C LYS A 234 -11.13 -7.64 16.57
N GLN A 235 -12.34 -7.10 16.47
CA GLN A 235 -13.33 -7.62 15.54
C GLN A 235 -13.08 -7.07 14.13
N ALA A 236 -13.18 -7.93 13.13
CA ALA A 236 -13.07 -7.61 11.73
C ALA A 236 -14.25 -6.75 11.27
N LYS A 237 -13.94 -5.71 10.49
CA LYS A 237 -14.92 -4.83 9.83
C LYS A 237 -14.97 -5.14 8.34
N TYR A 238 -16.10 -5.62 7.87
CA TYR A 238 -16.29 -5.95 6.45
C TYR A 238 -16.58 -4.69 5.64
N LEU A 239 -15.79 -4.46 4.60
CA LEU A 239 -15.93 -3.30 3.73
C LEU A 239 -17.05 -3.50 2.70
N PRO A 240 -17.87 -2.47 2.41
CA PRO A 240 -18.92 -2.56 1.41
C PRO A 240 -18.32 -2.64 0.00
N LEU A 241 -18.85 -3.54 -0.83
CA LEU A 241 -18.48 -3.62 -2.24
C LEU A 241 -18.92 -2.34 -2.98
N LYS A 242 -17.97 -1.71 -3.69
CA LYS A 242 -18.23 -0.58 -4.58
C LYS A 242 -17.93 -1.03 -6.00
N GLN A 243 -18.91 -0.92 -6.90
CA GLN A 243 -18.70 -1.25 -8.30
C GLN A 243 -17.93 -0.11 -8.99
N HIS A 244 -16.74 -0.41 -9.52
CA HIS A 244 -16.07 0.50 -10.43
C HIS A 244 -16.65 0.34 -11.85
N PRO A 245 -16.78 1.43 -12.63
CA PRO A 245 -17.38 1.37 -13.96
C PRO A 245 -16.65 0.35 -14.87
N PRO A 246 -17.38 -0.50 -15.62
CA PRO A 246 -16.75 -1.39 -16.58
C PRO A 246 -16.09 -0.57 -17.69
N LEU A 247 -14.92 -1.03 -18.18
CA LEU A 247 -14.32 -0.45 -19.37
C LEU A 247 -15.05 -0.93 -20.62
N SER A 248 -15.36 0.00 -21.52
CA SER A 248 -15.75 -0.29 -22.90
C SER A 248 -14.51 -0.15 -23.79
N PRO A 249 -13.76 -1.22 -24.09
CA PRO A 249 -12.57 -1.12 -24.93
C PRO A 249 -12.95 -0.73 -26.36
N SER A 250 -12.20 0.20 -26.96
CA SER A 250 -12.30 0.50 -28.39
C SER A 250 -11.67 -0.63 -29.22
N MET A 251 -12.19 -0.92 -30.42
CA MET A 251 -11.70 -2.00 -31.31
C MET A 251 -10.20 -1.90 -31.68
N PRO A 252 -9.63 -0.71 -31.99
CA PRO A 252 -8.20 -0.58 -32.30
C PRO A 252 -7.27 -0.97 -31.15
N TRP A 253 -7.74 -0.80 -29.90
CA TRP A 253 -6.97 -1.09 -28.69
C TRP A 253 -6.72 -2.60 -28.53
N LYS A 254 -7.70 -3.45 -28.85
CA LYS A 254 -7.56 -4.92 -28.76
C LYS A 254 -6.43 -5.47 -29.64
N ILE A 255 -6.23 -4.90 -30.83
CA ILE A 255 -5.24 -5.39 -31.80
C ILE A 255 -3.82 -5.06 -31.35
N TYR A 256 -3.57 -3.80 -30.95
CA TYR A 256 -2.26 -3.36 -30.48
C TYR A 256 -1.82 -4.15 -29.23
N HIS A 257 -2.72 -4.30 -28.26
CA HIS A 257 -2.43 -5.00 -27.02
C HIS A 257 -2.17 -6.49 -27.25
N ASN A 258 -2.87 -7.15 -28.17
CA ASN A 258 -2.62 -8.56 -28.48
C ASN A 258 -1.22 -8.79 -29.07
N ILE A 259 -0.74 -7.89 -29.94
CA ILE A 259 0.60 -7.99 -30.53
C ILE A 259 1.66 -7.73 -29.45
N GLU A 260 1.52 -6.65 -28.69
CA GLU A 260 2.42 -6.31 -27.57
C GLU A 260 2.46 -7.44 -26.54
N TYR A 261 1.29 -7.97 -26.15
CA TYR A 261 1.13 -9.09 -25.24
C TYR A 261 1.88 -10.33 -25.75
N HIS A 262 1.75 -10.70 -27.03
CA HIS A 262 2.47 -11.84 -27.59
C HIS A 262 3.98 -11.65 -27.58
N ILE A 263 4.47 -10.46 -27.90
CA ILE A 263 5.90 -10.14 -27.87
C ILE A 263 6.44 -10.21 -26.44
N LEU A 264 5.79 -9.53 -25.49
CA LEU A 264 6.18 -9.55 -24.08
C LEU A 264 6.14 -10.98 -23.52
N ARG A 265 5.17 -11.82 -23.94
CA ARG A 265 5.06 -13.21 -23.50
C ARG A 265 6.22 -14.07 -24.00
N LEU A 266 6.61 -13.87 -25.25
CA LEU A 266 7.77 -14.53 -25.83
C LEU A 266 9.06 -14.11 -25.09
N MET A 267 9.22 -12.81 -24.81
CA MET A 267 10.35 -12.27 -24.05
C MET A 267 10.44 -12.90 -22.64
N ARG A 268 9.33 -12.94 -21.89
CA ARG A 268 9.31 -13.54 -20.56
C ARG A 268 9.60 -15.04 -20.56
N ARG A 269 9.12 -15.78 -21.56
CA ARG A 269 9.42 -17.22 -21.71
C ARG A 269 10.91 -17.51 -21.86
N VAL A 270 11.70 -16.55 -22.35
CA VAL A 270 13.16 -16.65 -22.45
C VAL A 270 13.89 -15.90 -21.34
N GLY A 271 13.18 -15.53 -20.26
CA GLY A 271 13.75 -14.87 -19.09
C GLY A 271 14.05 -13.38 -19.26
N ILE A 272 13.53 -12.74 -20.31
CA ILE A 272 13.66 -11.30 -20.53
C ILE A 272 12.46 -10.60 -19.89
N TYR A 273 12.76 -9.79 -18.86
CA TYR A 273 11.81 -8.93 -18.17
C TYR A 273 11.87 -7.50 -18.70
#